data_AF-A0A5B2VUX4-F1
#
_entry.id   AF-A0A5B2VUX4-F1
#
_cell.length_a   1.000
_cell.length_b   1.000
_cell.length_c   1.000
_cell.angle_alpha   90.00
_cell.angle_beta   90.00
_cell.angle_gamma   90.00
#
_symmetry.space_group_name_H-M   'P 1'
#
loop_
_entity.id
_entity.type
_entity.pdbx_description
1 polymer ?
#
loop_
_entity_poly.entity_id
_entity_poly.type
_entity_poly.pdbx_seq_one_letter_code
_entity_poly.pdbx_strand_id
1 'polypeptide(L)'
;MEFAFYLPFLEKQFERLIKTYQLVFETPPNAYEAHLSNGRAKLQLFTFEREEGMGFVVIDPRNDKYYHLPDILQKKQIDSGKEYEQLEAAGLLDEEDEVKATIAYAAICLEKYCSDLLNGDFSVMGTSH
;
A
#
# COMPACT_ATOMS: atom_id res chain seq x y z
N MET A 1 -18.53 -1.22 -2.94
CA MET A 1 -17.71 -2.37 -3.33
C MET A 1 -17.26 -3.07 -2.06
N GLU A 2 -17.51 -4.37 -1.90
CA GLU A 2 -17.13 -5.09 -0.68
C GLU A 2 -15.65 -5.49 -0.76
N PHE A 3 -14.86 -5.00 0.19
CA PHE A 3 -13.42 -5.28 0.27
C PHE A 3 -13.11 -6.78 0.36
N ALA A 4 -14.02 -7.57 0.95
CA ALA A 4 -13.92 -9.02 1.06
C ALA A 4 -13.72 -9.72 -0.30
N PHE A 5 -14.24 -9.15 -1.39
CA PHE A 5 -14.06 -9.68 -2.74
C PHE A 5 -12.59 -9.66 -3.18
N TYR A 6 -11.84 -8.63 -2.79
CA TYR A 6 -10.44 -8.44 -3.20
C TYR A 6 -9.44 -9.10 -2.26
N LEU A 7 -9.87 -9.53 -1.06
CA LEU A 7 -8.97 -10.06 -0.03
C LEU A 7 -8.05 -11.20 -0.52
N PRO A 8 -8.53 -12.23 -1.25
CA PRO A 8 -7.64 -13.28 -1.74
C PRO A 8 -6.58 -12.78 -2.72
N PHE A 9 -6.96 -11.81 -3.56
CA PHE A 9 -6.03 -11.19 -4.50
C PHE A 9 -4.99 -10.34 -3.77
N LEU A 10 -5.43 -9.61 -2.74
CA LEU A 10 -4.58 -8.79 -1.90
C LEU A 10 -3.56 -9.63 -1.12
N GLU A 11 -4.00 -10.72 -0.50
CA GLU A 11 -3.10 -11.69 0.16
C GLU A 11 -2.03 -12.21 -0.80
N LYS A 12 -2.41 -12.52 -2.04
CA LYS A 12 -1.49 -12.97 -3.08
C LYS A 12 -0.46 -11.89 -3.44
N GLN A 13 -0.89 -10.66 -3.72
CA GLN A 13 0.01 -9.58 -4.13
C GLN A 13 0.96 -9.16 -2.98
N PHE A 14 0.48 -9.20 -1.74
CA PHE A 14 1.26 -8.83 -0.56
C PHE A 14 2.04 -10.00 0.04
N GLU A 15 1.97 -11.21 -0.51
CA GLU A 15 2.55 -12.43 0.07
C GLU A 15 4.04 -12.25 0.44
N ARG A 16 4.82 -11.62 -0.45
CA ARG A 16 6.24 -11.38 -0.21
C ARG A 16 6.46 -10.36 0.90
N LEU A 17 5.73 -9.26 0.90
CA LEU A 17 5.77 -8.24 1.97
C LEU A 17 5.40 -8.85 3.32
N ILE A 18 4.34 -9.65 3.35
CA ILE A 18 3.87 -10.40 4.52
C ILE A 18 4.98 -11.26 5.10
N LYS A 19 5.62 -12.08 4.26
CA LYS A 19 6.71 -12.96 4.70
C LYS A 19 7.95 -12.19 5.14
N THR A 20 8.36 -11.19 4.36
CA THR A 20 9.61 -10.44 4.61
C THR A 20 9.53 -9.57 5.86
N TYR A 21 8.41 -8.87 6.05
CA TYR A 21 8.25 -7.90 7.15
C TYR A 21 7.38 -8.43 8.28
N GLN A 22 6.98 -9.71 8.22
CA GLN A 22 6.10 -10.35 9.20
C GLN A 22 4.79 -9.58 9.39
N LEU A 23 4.25 -9.05 8.29
CA LEU A 23 2.98 -8.35 8.34
C LEU A 23 1.86 -9.35 8.58
N VAL A 24 0.93 -8.99 9.45
CA VAL A 24 -0.27 -9.76 9.73
C VAL A 24 -1.46 -8.93 9.25
N PHE A 25 -2.38 -9.57 8.53
CA PHE A 25 -3.67 -8.95 8.25
C PHE A 25 -4.40 -8.70 9.55
N GLU A 26 -4.49 -7.43 9.91
CA GLU A 26 -5.38 -6.95 10.94
C GLU A 26 -6.72 -6.74 10.26
N THR A 27 -7.67 -7.63 10.49
CA THR A 27 -9.03 -7.43 9.99
C THR A 27 -9.68 -6.26 10.78
N PRO A 28 -10.05 -5.13 10.16
CA PRO A 28 -10.71 -4.00 10.83
C PRO A 28 -12.23 -4.01 10.56
N PRO A 29 -13.03 -3.17 11.25
CA PRO A 29 -14.42 -3.48 11.62
C PRO A 29 -15.49 -3.27 10.53
N ASN A 30 -15.15 -2.92 9.29
CA ASN A 30 -16.13 -2.63 8.25
C ASN A 30 -15.69 -3.10 6.84
N ALA A 31 -16.62 -3.08 5.89
CA ALA A 31 -16.47 -3.72 4.57
C ALA A 31 -15.61 -2.95 3.55
N TYR A 32 -14.94 -1.86 3.93
CA TYR A 32 -14.29 -0.93 2.99
C TYR A 32 -12.77 -0.77 3.18
N GLU A 33 -12.20 -1.43 4.18
CA GLU A 33 -10.77 -1.31 4.49
C GLU A 33 -10.13 -2.63 4.93
N ALA A 34 -8.83 -2.77 4.67
CA ALA A 34 -8.01 -3.78 5.34
C ALA A 34 -6.70 -3.18 5.82
N HIS A 35 -6.21 -3.75 6.91
CA HIS A 35 -4.96 -3.36 7.52
C HIS A 35 -3.97 -4.52 7.51
N LEU A 36 -2.69 -4.21 7.32
CA LEU A 36 -1.59 -5.13 7.60
C LEU A 36 -0.62 -4.47 8.58
N SER A 37 -0.11 -5.17 9.58
CA SER A 37 0.87 -4.57 10.51
C SER A 37 1.92 -5.57 11.01
N ASN A 38 3.05 -5.04 11.46
CA ASN A 38 4.11 -5.81 12.14
C ASN A 38 4.54 -5.17 13.47
N GLY A 39 3.69 -4.29 14.03
CA GLY A 39 3.99 -3.50 15.23
C GLY A 39 5.03 -2.38 15.05
N ARG A 40 5.67 -2.27 13.88
CA ARG A 40 6.61 -1.17 13.54
C ARG A 40 6.04 -0.23 12.50
N ALA A 41 5.24 -0.77 11.60
CA ALA A 41 4.46 -0.04 10.61
C ALA A 41 3.09 -0.71 10.46
N LYS A 42 2.13 0.09 9.99
CA LYS A 42 0.82 -0.40 9.59
C LYS A 42 0.52 0.09 8.18
N LEU A 43 0.07 -0.81 7.33
CA LEU A 43 -0.48 -0.51 6.01
C LEU A 43 -1.99 -0.44 6.16
N GLN A 44 -2.60 0.59 5.61
CA GLN A 44 -4.06 0.66 5.47
C GLN A 44 -4.41 0.83 4.00
N LEU A 45 -5.36 0.00 3.58
CA LEU A 45 -5.90 -0.07 2.25
C LEU A 45 -7.38 0.24 2.37
N PHE A 46 -7.88 1.18 1.57
CA PHE A 46 -9.25 1.64 1.66
C PHE A 46 -9.81 2.00 0.30
N THR A 47 -11.11 1.83 0.14
CA THR A 47 -11.84 2.28 -1.06
C THR A 47 -12.44 3.66 -0.83
N PHE A 48 -12.46 4.52 -1.85
CA PHE A 48 -13.17 5.79 -1.77
C PHE A 48 -14.68 5.57 -2.01
N GLU A 49 -15.54 6.10 -1.14
CA GLU A 49 -17.01 5.90 -1.28
C GLU A 49 -17.61 6.58 -2.53
N ARG A 50 -16.91 7.56 -3.13
CA ARG A 50 -17.42 8.40 -4.23
C ARG A 50 -16.66 8.27 -5.54
N GLU A 51 -15.49 7.66 -5.52
CA GLU A 51 -14.64 7.44 -6.68
C GLU A 51 -14.39 5.93 -6.75
N GLU A 52 -14.60 5.32 -7.91
CA GLU A 52 -14.19 3.92 -8.13
C GLU A 52 -12.66 3.87 -8.04
N GLY A 53 -12.13 3.68 -6.83
CA GLY A 53 -10.70 3.78 -6.59
C GLY A 53 -10.28 3.28 -5.22
N MET A 54 -9.01 2.90 -5.13
CA MET A 54 -8.37 2.46 -3.89
C MET A 54 -7.21 3.39 -3.51
N GLY A 55 -7.05 3.58 -2.20
CA GLY A 55 -5.96 4.31 -1.60
C GLY A 55 -5.12 3.40 -0.71
N PHE A 56 -3.83 3.74 -0.60
CA PHE A 56 -2.85 3.06 0.24
C PHE A 56 -2.15 4.08 1.11
N VAL A 57 -2.13 3.84 2.42
CA VAL A 57 -1.34 4.62 3.37
C VAL A 57 -0.42 3.71 4.18
N VAL A 58 0.74 4.26 4.52
CA VAL A 58 1.66 3.68 5.50
C VAL A 58 1.59 4.55 6.76
N ILE A 59 1.37 3.90 7.89
CA ILE A 59 1.14 4.51 9.20
C ILE A 59 2.35 4.21 10.08
N ASP A 60 2.89 5.26 10.68
CA ASP A 60 3.83 5.19 11.79
C ASP A 60 3.06 5.08 13.11
N PRO A 61 2.98 3.88 13.71
CA PRO A 61 2.20 3.66 14.93
C PRO A 61 2.81 4.35 16.16
N ARG A 62 4.08 4.80 16.10
CA ARG A 62 4.75 5.44 17.24
C ARG A 62 4.44 6.92 17.32
N ASN A 63 4.27 7.56 16.17
CA ASN A 63 4.04 8.99 16.07
C ASN A 63 2.61 9.36 15.64
N ASP A 64 1.75 8.36 15.41
CA ASP A 64 0.36 8.52 14.94
C ASP A 64 0.27 9.36 13.66
N LYS A 65 1.20 9.09 12.73
CA LYS A 65 1.29 9.76 11.43
C LYS A 65 1.00 8.77 10.32
N TYR A 66 0.32 9.22 9.29
CA TYR A 66 0.07 8.44 8.09
C TYR A 66 0.56 9.18 6.85
N TYR A 67 0.93 8.40 5.84
CA TYR A 67 1.50 8.89 4.61
C TYR A 67 0.89 8.15 3.42
N HIS A 68 0.36 8.87 2.44
CA HIS A 68 -0.16 8.25 1.22
C HIS A 68 0.98 7.72 0.37
N LEU A 69 0.78 6.58 -0.30
CA LEU A 69 1.80 5.97 -1.15
C LEU A 69 2.36 6.95 -2.21
N PRO A 70 1.56 7.75 -2.94
CA PRO A 70 2.09 8.76 -3.86
C PRO A 70 3.01 9.79 -3.18
N ASP A 71 2.69 10.23 -1.96
CA ASP A 71 3.52 11.19 -1.21
C ASP A 71 4.85 10.55 -0.78
N ILE A 72 4.83 9.28 -0.38
CA ILE A 72 6.03 8.51 -0.06
C ILE A 72 6.93 8.40 -1.29
N LEU A 73 6.36 8.05 -2.44
CA LEU A 73 7.08 7.96 -3.71
C LEU A 73 7.69 9.32 -4.09
N GLN A 74 6.91 10.40 -3.99
CA GLN A 74 7.38 11.75 -4.27
C GLN A 74 8.55 12.15 -3.34
N LYS A 75 8.45 11.88 -2.03
CA LYS A 75 9.56 12.14 -1.08
C LYS A 75 10.82 11.37 -1.43
N LYS A 76 10.67 10.19 -2.01
CA LYS A 76 11.75 9.35 -2.55
C LYS A 76 12.16 9.71 -3.98
N GLN A 77 11.66 10.83 -4.51
CA GLN A 77 11.93 11.33 -5.87
C GLN A 77 11.50 10.34 -6.98
N ILE A 78 10.48 9.54 -6.70
CA ILE A 78 9.84 8.63 -7.65
C ILE A 78 8.57 9.30 -8.18
N ASP A 79 8.49 9.41 -9.50
CA ASP A 79 7.29 9.87 -10.20
C ASP A 79 6.30 8.71 -10.28
N SER A 80 5.22 8.79 -9.49
CA SER A 80 4.25 7.70 -9.38
C SER A 80 3.54 7.40 -10.70
N GLY A 81 3.29 8.41 -11.54
CA GLY A 81 2.65 8.25 -12.85
C GLY A 81 3.56 7.51 -13.82
N LYS A 82 4.83 7.92 -13.90
CA LYS A 82 5.82 7.22 -14.75
C LYS A 82 6.10 5.80 -14.27
N GLU A 83 6.16 5.57 -12.96
CA GLU A 83 6.34 4.22 -12.43
C GLU A 83 5.13 3.34 -12.80
N TYR A 84 3.91 3.87 -12.73
CA TYR A 84 2.70 3.16 -13.14
C TYR A 84 2.78 2.77 -14.63
N GLU A 85 3.05 3.73 -15.52
CA GLU A 85 3.18 3.49 -16.96
C GLU A 85 4.25 2.42 -17.27
N GLN A 86 5.37 2.42 -16.56
CA GLN A 86 6.44 1.42 -16.74
C GLN A 86 6.00 0.02 -16.31
N LEU A 87 5.29 -0.10 -15.19
CA LEU A 87 4.77 -1.37 -14.69
C LEU A 87 3.66 -1.92 -15.59
N GLU A 88 2.78 -1.04 -16.08
CA GLU A 88 1.75 -1.38 -17.07
C GLU A 88 2.38 -1.87 -18.38
N ALA A 89 3.36 -1.14 -18.93
CA ALA A 89 4.07 -1.53 -20.15
C ALA A 89 4.86 -2.85 -19.98
N ALA A 90 5.26 -3.18 -18.76
CA ALA A 90 5.89 -4.45 -18.41
C ALA A 90 4.89 -5.62 -18.23
N GLY A 91 3.58 -5.36 -18.34
CA GLY A 91 2.52 -6.34 -18.13
C GLY A 91 2.34 -6.75 -16.67
N LEU A 92 2.85 -5.95 -15.73
CA LEU A 92 2.78 -6.25 -14.29
C LEU A 92 1.46 -5.77 -13.65
N LEU A 93 0.68 -4.97 -14.39
CA LEU A 93 -0.62 -4.44 -13.98
C LEU A 93 -1.76 -4.91 -14.92
N ASP A 94 -1.53 -5.97 -15.71
CA ASP A 94 -2.51 -6.56 -16.63
C ASP A 94 -3.56 -7.36 -15.82
N GLU A 95 -4.47 -6.62 -15.20
CA GLU A 95 -5.49 -7.15 -14.30
C GLU A 95 -6.90 -6.89 -14.86
N GLU A 96 -7.85 -7.74 -14.45
CA GLU A 96 -9.23 -7.73 -14.97
C GLU A 96 -10.01 -6.44 -14.66
N ASP A 97 -9.58 -5.71 -13.63
CA ASP A 97 -10.21 -4.46 -13.20
C ASP A 97 -9.17 -3.49 -12.61
N GLU A 98 -9.51 -2.20 -12.63
CA GLU A 98 -8.62 -1.11 -12.18
C GLU A 98 -8.25 -1.23 -10.69
N VAL A 99 -9.12 -1.85 -9.87
CA VAL A 99 -8.88 -2.03 -8.45
C VAL A 99 -7.78 -3.06 -8.22
N LYS A 100 -7.81 -4.19 -8.93
CA LYS A 100 -6.72 -5.18 -8.92
C LYS A 100 -5.42 -4.59 -9.45
N ALA A 101 -5.46 -3.81 -10.54
CA ALA A 101 -4.27 -3.12 -11.04
C ALA A 101 -3.68 -2.17 -9.99
N THR A 102 -4.53 -1.43 -9.26
CA THR A 102 -4.08 -0.55 -8.17
C THR A 102 -3.48 -1.33 -7.00
N ILE A 103 -4.07 -2.48 -6.63
CA ILE A 103 -3.52 -3.38 -5.59
C ILE A 103 -2.14 -3.92 -6.00
N ALA A 104 -1.99 -4.38 -7.24
CA ALA A 104 -0.72 -4.87 -7.76
C ALA A 104 0.35 -3.75 -7.77
N TYR A 105 -0.02 -2.56 -8.27
CA TYR A 105 0.84 -1.38 -8.27
C TYR A 105 1.35 -1.06 -6.86
N ALA A 106 0.43 -0.99 -5.88
CA ALA A 106 0.79 -0.66 -4.51
C ALA A 106 1.71 -1.70 -3.88
N ALA A 107 1.43 -3.00 -4.06
CA ALA A 107 2.30 -4.08 -3.56
C ALA A 107 3.73 -3.94 -4.11
N ILE A 108 3.87 -3.71 -5.42
CA ILE A 108 5.16 -3.54 -6.09
C ILE A 108 5.90 -2.31 -5.56
N CYS A 109 5.23 -1.16 -5.45
CA CYS A 109 5.84 0.08 -4.97
C CYS A 109 6.27 -0.02 -3.50
N LEU A 110 5.45 -0.64 -2.65
CA LEU A 110 5.79 -0.87 -1.24
C LEU A 110 7.02 -1.78 -1.11
N GLU A 111 7.09 -2.83 -1.94
CA GLU A 111 8.23 -3.75 -1.95
C GLU A 111 9.52 -3.07 -2.42
N LYS A 112 9.45 -2.29 -3.50
CA LYS A 112 10.63 -1.63 -4.09
C LYS A 112 11.14 -0.47 -3.24
N TYR A 113 10.24 0.33 -2.66
CA TYR A 113 10.60 1.67 -2.18
C TYR A 113 10.35 1.90 -0.69
N CYS A 114 9.61 1.03 0.01
CA CYS A 114 9.15 1.29 1.38
C CYS A 114 9.75 0.33 2.42
N SER A 115 10.90 -0.29 2.14
CA SER A 115 11.56 -1.22 3.06
C SER A 115 11.98 -0.58 4.38
N ASP A 116 12.36 0.69 4.35
CA ASP A 116 12.65 1.53 5.52
C ASP A 116 11.39 1.73 6.38
N LEU A 117 10.31 2.22 5.78
CA LEU A 117 9.05 2.47 6.48
C LEU A 117 8.49 1.18 7.09
N LEU A 118 8.51 0.07 6.34
CA LEU A 118 8.04 -1.24 6.81
C LEU A 118 8.90 -1.83 7.95
N ASN A 119 10.13 -1.34 8.12
CA ASN A 119 10.99 -1.65 9.26
C ASN A 119 10.84 -0.64 10.42
N GLY A 120 9.97 0.36 10.29
CA GLY A 120 9.72 1.40 11.28
C GLY A 120 10.66 2.60 11.20
N ASP A 121 11.39 2.78 10.10
CA ASP A 121 12.19 3.98 9.84
C ASP A 121 11.41 4.94 8.94
N PHE A 122 10.88 6.00 9.54
CA PHE A 122 10.12 7.06 8.87
C PHE A 122 10.93 8.35 8.68
N SER A 123 12.24 8.31 8.88
CA SER A 123 13.10 9.52 8.84
C SER A 123 13.01 10.28 7.51
N VAL A 124 12.86 9.57 6.38
CA VAL A 124 12.70 10.15 5.04
C VAL A 124 11.42 10.97 4.88
N MET A 125 10.39 10.66 5.67
CA MET A 125 9.12 11.38 5.61
C MET A 125 9.17 12.73 6.33
N GLY A 126 10.22 12.96 7.12
CA GLY A 126 10.43 14.17 7.91
C GLY A 126 9.51 14.27 9.11
N THR A 127 9.91 15.10 10.07
CA THR A 127 9.03 15.52 11.17
C THR A 127 8.09 16.60 10.65
N SER A 128 6.85 16.26 10.31
CA SER A 128 5.80 17.28 10.25
C SER A 128 5.76 17.97 11.62
N HIS A 129 6.19 19.24 11.67
CA HIS A 129 6.07 20.13 12.82
C HIS A 129 4.70 20.79 12.82
#